data_AF-A0A392PLM9-F1
#
_entry.id   AF-A0A392PLM9-F1
#
_cell.length_a   1.000
_cell.length_b   1.000
_cell.length_c   1.000
_cell.angle_alpha   90.00
_cell.angle_beta   90.00
_cell.angle_gamma   90.00
#
_symmetry.space_group_name_H-M   'P 1'
#
loop_
_entity.id
_entity.type
_entity.pdbx_description
1 polymer ?
#
loop_
_entity_poly.entity_id
_entity_poly.type
_entity_poly.pdbx_seq_one_letter_code
_entity_poly.pdbx_strand_id
1 'polypeptide(L)'
;MDLTKDFFYSYSYNIMLSLQKNLSDHNFKGQSLYETLFVWNEFLTRGIRNNLQNTSWTVALVYGFFKQVKLSTAGREFDFILIARRSRHYAGT
;
A
#
# COMPACT_ATOMS: atom_id res chain seq x y z
N MET A 1 15.78 -11.36 0.89
CA MET A 1 14.41 -10.92 0.52
C MET A 1 14.40 -10.70 -0.97
N ASP A 2 13.50 -11.37 -1.70
CA ASP A 2 13.30 -11.13 -3.13
C ASP A 2 12.25 -10.03 -3.29
N LEU A 3 12.66 -8.86 -3.79
CA LEU A 3 11.76 -7.71 -3.99
C LEU A 3 10.80 -7.90 -5.17
N THR A 4 11.01 -8.93 -6.00
CA THR A 4 10.18 -9.21 -7.17
C THR A 4 8.94 -10.04 -6.86
N LYS A 5 8.89 -10.65 -5.67
CA LYS A 5 7.76 -11.44 -5.20
C LYS A 5 7.00 -10.70 -4.11
N ASP A 6 5.67 -10.72 -4.22
CA ASP A 6 4.74 -10.34 -3.15
C ASP A 6 4.76 -8.85 -2.74
N PHE A 7 5.54 -8.01 -3.42
CA PHE A 7 5.46 -6.56 -3.29
C PHE A 7 4.57 -5.95 -4.38
N PHE A 8 3.72 -5.03 -3.99
CA PHE A 8 2.86 -4.28 -4.90
C PHE A 8 2.78 -2.82 -4.47
N TYR A 9 2.46 -1.95 -5.42
CA TYR A 9 2.33 -0.50 -5.23
C TYR A 9 1.33 0.10 -6.22
N SER A 10 0.87 1.32 -5.92
CA SER A 10 0.11 2.14 -6.87
C SER A 10 0.55 3.60 -6.72
N TYR A 11 0.65 4.31 -7.85
CA TYR A 11 0.99 5.72 -7.88
C TYR A 11 -0.20 6.62 -7.55
N SER A 12 -1.41 6.18 -7.91
CA SER A 12 -2.65 6.97 -7.78
C SER A 12 -3.51 6.55 -6.61
N TYR A 13 -3.20 5.43 -5.96
CA TYR A 13 -4.00 4.89 -4.88
C TYR A 13 -3.15 4.47 -3.67
N ASN A 14 -3.60 4.87 -2.49
CA ASN A 14 -2.97 4.54 -1.21
C ASN A 14 -3.29 3.09 -0.80
N ILE A 15 -2.63 2.13 -1.45
CA ILE A 15 -2.84 0.68 -1.24
C ILE A 15 -2.46 0.19 0.16
N MET A 16 -1.65 0.96 0.89
CA MET A 16 -1.29 0.67 2.28
C MET A 16 -2.50 0.86 3.22
N LEU A 17 -3.52 1.63 2.82
CA LEU A 17 -4.76 1.88 3.56
C LEU A 17 -5.93 1.01 3.09
N SER A 18 -6.90 0.74 3.96
CA SER A 18 -8.13 0.04 3.56
C SER A 18 -9.00 0.97 2.71
N LEU A 19 -9.90 0.40 1.90
CA LEU A 19 -10.86 1.19 1.13
C LEU A 19 -11.64 2.15 2.01
N GLN A 20 -12.15 1.66 3.16
CA GLN A 20 -12.83 2.50 4.14
C GLN A 20 -11.94 3.67 4.61
N LYS A 21 -10.68 3.42 4.98
CA LYS A 21 -9.77 4.50 5.42
C LYS A 21 -9.50 5.52 4.31
N ASN A 22 -9.33 5.07 3.06
CA ASN A 22 -9.15 5.96 1.92
C ASN A 22 -10.38 6.84 1.64
N LEU A 23 -11.58 6.35 1.96
CA LEU A 23 -12.83 7.10 1.77
C LEU A 23 -13.19 7.99 2.97
N SER A 24 -12.81 7.57 4.18
CA SER A 24 -13.23 8.26 5.41
C SER A 24 -12.28 9.36 5.85
N ASP A 25 -11.00 9.31 5.47
CA ASP A 25 -9.97 10.09 6.15
C ASP A 25 -9.34 11.19 5.27
N HIS A 26 -9.68 12.44 5.57
CA HIS A 26 -9.01 13.63 5.01
C HIS A 26 -7.73 14.01 5.76
N ASN A 27 -7.41 13.35 6.89
CA ASN A 27 -6.36 13.79 7.81
C ASN A 27 -4.99 13.16 7.54
N PHE A 28 -4.92 12.07 6.79
CA PHE A 28 -3.64 11.48 6.41
C PHE A 28 -3.05 12.20 5.20
N LYS A 29 -2.20 13.21 5.45
CA LYS A 29 -1.45 13.92 4.40
C LYS A 29 0.06 13.78 4.62
N GLY A 30 0.80 13.60 3.53
CA GLY A 30 2.26 13.65 3.54
C GLY A 30 2.89 12.53 4.38
N GLN A 31 3.74 12.90 5.33
CA GLN A 31 4.55 11.96 6.12
C GLN A 31 3.72 11.02 7.02
N SER A 32 2.56 11.46 7.53
CA SER A 32 1.75 10.63 8.45
C SER A 32 1.17 9.38 7.77
N LEU A 33 1.01 9.39 6.44
CA LEU A 33 0.64 8.21 5.64
C LEU A 33 1.73 7.13 5.66
N TYR A 34 2.99 7.56 5.69
CA TYR A 34 4.15 6.69 5.55
C TYR A 34 4.57 6.02 6.86
N GLU A 35 4.03 6.47 8.00
CA GLU A 35 4.23 5.83 9.31
C GLU A 35 3.31 4.62 9.53
N THR A 36 2.50 4.27 8.54
CA THR A 36 1.58 3.13 8.65
C THR A 36 2.31 1.79 8.70
N LEU A 37 1.68 0.82 9.37
CA LEU A 37 2.18 -0.55 9.55
C LEU A 37 2.49 -1.27 8.23
N PHE A 38 1.87 -0.83 7.12
CA PHE A 38 1.90 -1.52 5.83
C PHE A 38 2.84 -0.89 4.80
N VAL A 39 3.56 0.18 5.15
CA VAL A 39 4.59 0.78 4.29
C VAL A 39 5.91 0.08 4.56
N TRP A 40 6.22 -0.92 3.75
CA TRP A 40 7.37 -1.79 3.98
C TRP A 40 8.73 -1.11 3.81
N ASN A 41 8.81 -0.16 2.89
CA ASN A 41 10.03 0.62 2.63
C ASN A 41 10.11 1.91 3.46
N GLU A 42 9.37 2.00 4.57
CA GLU A 42 9.33 3.20 5.43
C GLU A 42 10.74 3.65 5.82
N PHE A 43 11.56 2.73 6.34
CA PHE A 43 12.93 2.99 6.77
C PHE A 43 13.83 3.47 5.62
N LEU A 44 13.78 2.77 4.48
CA LEU A 44 14.60 3.08 3.30
C LEU A 44 14.30 4.47 2.73
N THR A 45 13.04 4.91 2.82
CA THR A 45 12.59 6.20 2.29
C THR A 45 12.55 7.30 3.34
N ARG A 46 12.92 7.02 4.59
CA ARG A 46 12.89 8.00 5.69
C ARG A 46 13.82 9.19 5.45
N GLY A 47 15.05 8.95 4.99
CA GLY A 47 16.03 10.01 4.75
C GLY A 47 15.56 11.03 3.71
N ILE A 48 15.10 10.55 2.55
CA ILE A 48 14.61 11.42 1.47
C ILE A 48 13.35 12.17 1.88
N ARG A 49 12.42 11.52 2.60
CA ARG A 49 11.20 12.18 3.14
C ARG A 49 11.51 13.27 4.16
N ASN A 50 12.48 13.03 5.05
CA ASN A 50 12.86 14.01 6.07
C ASN A 50 13.56 15.22 5.45
N ASN A 51 14.36 15.02 4.41
CA ASN A 51 15.07 16.11 3.73
C ASN A 51 14.15 16.96 2.85
N LEU A 52 13.27 16.33 2.08
CA LEU A 52 12.41 17.01 1.09
C LEU A 52 11.03 17.40 1.63
N GLN A 53 10.66 16.89 2.82
CA GLN A 53 9.36 17.13 3.46
C GLN A 53 8.16 16.81 2.55
N ASN A 54 8.35 15.90 1.59
CA ASN A 54 7.32 15.43 0.68
C ASN A 54 7.51 13.95 0.34
N THR A 55 6.50 13.39 -0.31
CA THR A 55 6.47 11.97 -0.71
C THR A 55 6.53 11.80 -2.22
N SER A 56 6.75 12.86 -3.01
CA SER A 56 6.68 12.83 -4.48
C SER A 56 7.73 11.92 -5.13
N TRP A 57 8.87 11.74 -4.46
CA TRP A 57 9.99 10.90 -4.91
C TRP A 57 9.92 9.47 -4.39
N THR A 58 8.89 9.14 -3.63
CA THR A 58 8.78 7.85 -2.93
C THR A 58 7.43 7.23 -3.21
N VAL A 59 7.40 5.91 -3.34
CA VAL A 59 6.16 5.14 -3.38
C VAL A 59 6.11 4.22 -2.17
N ALA A 60 4.92 4.03 -1.60
CA ALA A 60 4.72 3.06 -0.55
C ALA A 60 4.71 1.65 -1.13
N LEU A 61 5.72 0.86 -0.81
CA LEU A 61 5.74 -0.56 -1.11
C LEU A 61 4.94 -1.30 -0.05
N VAL A 62 4.05 -2.19 -0.48
CA VAL A 62 3.26 -3.04 0.40
C VAL A 62 3.62 -4.48 0.11
N TYR A 63 3.93 -5.23 1.16
CA TYR A 63 4.21 -6.66 1.08
C TYR A 63 2.97 -7.47 1.43
N GLY A 64 2.68 -8.51 0.66
CA GLY A 64 1.59 -9.43 0.90
C GLY A 64 1.06 -10.07 -0.37
N PHE A 65 -0.26 -10.12 -0.52
CA PHE A 65 -0.91 -10.79 -1.64
C PHE A 65 -1.86 -9.83 -2.35
N PHE A 66 -1.79 -9.80 -3.67
CA PHE A 66 -2.71 -9.05 -4.52
C PHE A 66 -3.21 -9.95 -5.65
N LYS A 67 -4.53 -10.05 -5.82
CA LYS A 67 -5.14 -10.75 -6.94
C LYS A 67 -6.43 -10.06 -7.35
N GLN A 68 -6.59 -9.85 -8.66
CA GLN A 68 -7.82 -9.40 -9.29
C GLN A 68 -8.30 -10.46 -10.27
N VAL A 69 -9.60 -10.75 -10.24
CA VAL A 69 -10.25 -11.64 -11.19
C VAL A 69 -11.55 -11.01 -11.69
N LYS A 70 -11.81 -11.12 -12.99
CA LYS A 70 -13.11 -10.76 -13.57
C LYS A 70 -14.05 -11.94 -13.45
N LEU A 71 -15.22 -11.72 -12.90
CA LEU A 71 -16.25 -12.73 -12.71
C LEU A 71 -17.54 -12.27 -13.41
N SER A 72 -18.33 -13.24 -13.87
CA SER A 72 -19.65 -13.00 -14.43
C SER A 72 -20.65 -13.95 -13.77
N THR A 73 -21.71 -13.41 -13.18
CA THR A 73 -22.79 -14.19 -12.56
C THR A 73 -24.12 -13.50 -12.79
N ALA A 74 -25.18 -14.28 -13.06
CA ALA A 74 -26.53 -13.77 -13.32
C ALA A 74 -26.58 -12.62 -14.37
N GLY A 75 -25.73 -12.70 -15.41
CA GLY A 75 -25.64 -11.70 -16.48
C GLY A 75 -24.97 -10.39 -16.09
N ARG A 76 -24.33 -10.31 -14.91
CA ARG A 76 -23.58 -9.13 -14.46
C ARG A 76 -22.10 -9.46 -14.37
N GLU A 77 -21.27 -8.59 -14.93
CA GLU A 77 -19.82 -8.65 -14.82
C GLU A 77 -19.34 -7.79 -13.66
N PHE A 78 -18.38 -8.29 -12.88
CA PHE A 78 -17.73 -7.52 -11.82
C PHE A 78 -16.28 -7.96 -11.62
N ASP A 79 -15.47 -7.01 -11.17
CA ASP A 79 -14.11 -7.28 -10.72
C ASP A 79 -14.13 -7.69 -9.24
N PHE A 80 -13.53 -8.85 -8.94
CA PHE A 80 -13.28 -9.29 -7.57
C PHE A 80 -11.79 -9.14 -7.26
N ILE A 81 -11.49 -8.36 -6.22
CA ILE A 81 -10.11 -8.01 -5.85
C ILE A 81 -9.86 -8.45 -4.41
N LEU A 82 -8.82 -9.24 -4.19
CA LEU A 82 -8.35 -9.65 -2.88
C LEU A 82 -6.97 -9.04 -2.61
N ILE A 83 -6.85 -8.33 -1.48
CA ILE A 83 -5.60 -7.69 -1.03
C ILE A 83 -5.32 -8.12 0.41
N ALA A 84 -4.22 -8.82 0.63
CA ALA A 84 -3.67 -9.10 1.95
C ALA A 84 -2.37 -8.31 2.14
N ARG A 85 -2.17 -7.76 3.34
CA ARG A 85 -1.05 -6.88 3.64
C ARG A 85 -0.38 -7.35 4.92
N ARG A 86 0.94 -7.54 4.87
CA ARG A 86 1.74 -7.94 6.02
C ARG A 86 2.32 -6.70 6.69
N SER A 87 2.17 -6.60 8.00
CA SER A 87 2.77 -5.51 8.77
C SER A 87 4.29 -5.61 8.78
N ARG A 88 4.97 -4.47 8.63
CA ARG A 88 6.44 -4.38 8.71
C ARG A 88 6.99 -4.69 10.11
N HIS A 89 6.20 -4.43 11.16
CA HIS A 89 6.64 -4.63 12.56
C HIS A 89 6.62 -6.10 12.99
N TYR A 90 5.83 -6.93 12.31
CA TYR A 90 5.69 -8.36 12.59
C TYR A 90 6.30 -9.20 11.47
N ALA A 91 7.31 -8.65 10.79
CA ALA A 91 7.98 -9.30 9.67
C ALA A 91 8.90 -10.46 10.12
N GLY A 92 9.48 -10.40 11.32
CA GLY A 92 10.49 -11.38 11.77
C GLY A 92 11.78 -11.31 10.92
N THR A 93 12.92 -11.61 11.53
CA THR A 93 14.19 -11.86 10.83
C THR A 93 14.32 -13.33 10.49
#